data_AF-A0A1H4GGG5-F1
#
_entry.id   AF-A0A1H4GGG5-F1
#
_cell.length_a   1.000
_cell.length_b   1.000
_cell.length_c   1.000
_cell.angle_alpha   90.00
_cell.angle_beta   90.00
_cell.angle_gamma   90.00
#
_symmetry.space_group_name_H-M   'P 1'
#
loop_
_entity.id
_entity.type
_entity.pdbx_description
1 polymer ?
#
loop_
_entity_poly.entity_id
_entity_poly.type
_entity_poly.pdbx_seq_one_letter_code
_entity_poly.pdbx_strand_id
1 'polypeptide(L)'
;MRVFVIDTRNMGPELQGGLIGVVGSVFPTAEEKKECVETVSRYAGDGWAIAADPRTLIGRLAALTAETAAVPFLALDRVAAQWGSVIGGQPASVDRALS
;
A
#
# COMPACT_ATOMS: atom_id res chain seq x y z
N MET A 1 7.18 -0.83 -10.23
CA MET A 1 6.40 -0.66 -8.97
C MET A 1 4.92 -0.96 -9.22
N ARG A 2 4.12 -1.27 -8.19
CA ARG A 2 2.66 -1.43 -8.27
C ARG A 2 1.97 -0.66 -7.14
N VAL A 3 0.82 -0.07 -7.45
CA VAL A 3 -0.03 0.67 -6.52
C VAL A 3 -1.46 0.16 -6.69
N PHE A 4 -2.17 -0.06 -5.59
CA PHE A 4 -3.56 -0.53 -5.61
C PHE A 4 -4.36 0.13 -4.48
N VAL A 5 -5.67 0.26 -4.66
CA VAL A 5 -6.57 0.78 -3.63
C VAL A 5 -6.97 -0.37 -2.70
N ILE A 6 -7.01 -0.10 -1.40
CA ILE A 6 -7.48 -1.03 -0.37
C ILE A 6 -8.84 -0.52 0.11
N ASP A 7 -9.83 -1.41 0.14
CA ASP A 7 -11.19 -1.07 0.58
C ASP A 7 -11.21 -0.77 2.10
N THR A 8 -11.50 0.48 2.46
CA THR A 8 -11.50 0.95 3.85
C THR A 8 -12.89 0.99 4.48
N ARG A 9 -13.94 0.49 3.80
CA ARG A 9 -15.34 0.57 4.29
C ARG A 9 -15.58 -0.02 5.69
N ASN A 10 -14.74 -0.97 6.12
CA ASN A 10 -14.80 -1.59 7.44
C ASN A 10 -13.66 -1.14 8.38
N MET A 11 -12.90 -0.11 8.01
CA MET A 11 -11.76 0.39 8.78
C MET A 11 -12.12 1.70 9.52
N GLY A 12 -11.25 2.12 10.44
CA GLY A 12 -11.48 3.28 11.32
C GLY A 12 -11.64 4.62 10.58
N PRO A 13 -12.22 5.65 11.24
CA PRO A 13 -12.48 6.96 10.64
C PRO A 13 -11.21 7.68 10.16
N GLU A 14 -10.05 7.31 10.67
CA GLU A 14 -8.74 7.78 10.20
C GLU A 14 -8.44 7.43 8.73
N LEU A 15 -9.19 6.50 8.13
CA LEU A 15 -9.05 6.07 6.73
C LEU A 15 -10.20 6.55 5.82
N GLN A 16 -10.92 7.60 6.23
CA GLN A 16 -12.00 8.20 5.44
C GLN A 16 -11.54 8.75 4.09
N GLY A 17 -10.29 9.20 3.99
CA GLY A 17 -9.67 9.58 2.72
C GLY A 17 -9.40 8.41 1.78
N GLY A 18 -9.41 7.17 2.28
CA GLY A 18 -9.03 5.96 1.56
C GLY A 18 -7.64 5.46 1.96
N LEU A 19 -7.28 4.27 1.47
CA LEU A 19 -6.00 3.62 1.72
C LEU A 19 -5.44 3.11 0.39
N ILE A 20 -4.19 3.43 0.08
CA ILE A 20 -3.46 2.80 -1.02
C ILE A 20 -2.41 1.81 -0.50
N GLY A 21 -2.25 0.70 -1.20
CA GLY A 21 -1.14 -0.22 -1.04
C GLY A 21 -0.05 0.05 -2.08
N VAL A 22 1.20 0.10 -1.64
CA VAL A 22 2.39 0.27 -2.49
C VAL A 22 3.29 -0.95 -2.35
N VAL A 23 3.61 -1.58 -3.47
CA VAL A 23 4.54 -2.70 -3.54
C VAL A 23 5.58 -2.41 -4.64
N GLY A 24 6.84 -2.61 -4.34
CA GLY A 24 7.92 -2.36 -5.28
C GLY A 24 9.07 -3.34 -5.15
N SER A 25 10.08 -3.15 -6.00
CA SER A 25 11.29 -3.97 -6.01
C SER A 25 12.03 -3.90 -4.67
N VAL A 26 12.65 -5.02 -4.28
CA VAL A 26 13.60 -5.07 -3.15
C VAL A 26 14.86 -4.25 -3.46
N PHE A 27 15.20 -4.15 -4.75
CA PHE A 27 16.32 -3.35 -5.27
C PHE A 27 15.79 -2.31 -6.27
N PRO A 28 15.17 -1.22 -5.79
CA PRO A 28 14.56 -0.24 -6.66
C PRO A 28 15.60 0.62 -7.38
N THR A 29 15.36 0.86 -8.66
CA THR A 29 16.12 1.82 -9.46
C THR A 29 15.87 3.26 -8.98
N ALA A 30 16.70 4.21 -9.41
CA ALA A 30 16.47 5.63 -9.09
C ALA A 30 15.11 6.13 -9.59
N GLU A 31 14.68 5.67 -10.77
CA GLU A 31 13.38 6.02 -11.34
C GLU A 31 12.23 5.43 -10.54
N GLU A 32 12.32 4.17 -10.10
CA GLU A 32 11.29 3.58 -9.24
C GLU A 32 11.17 4.28 -7.88
N LYS A 33 12.30 4.78 -7.32
CA LYS A 33 12.27 5.57 -6.09
C LYS A 33 11.55 6.90 -6.30
N LYS A 34 11.84 7.57 -7.42
CA LYS A 34 11.18 8.83 -7.80
C LYS A 34 9.69 8.63 -8.01
N GLU A 35 9.31 7.61 -8.78
CA GLU A 35 7.91 7.24 -9.03
C GLU A 35 7.16 6.94 -7.73
N CYS A 36 7.79 6.24 -6.78
CA CYS A 36 7.24 6.00 -5.45
C CYS A 36 6.92 7.29 -4.70
N VAL A 37 7.90 8.20 -4.60
CA VAL A 37 7.70 9.47 -3.89
C VAL A 37 6.63 10.32 -4.56
N GLU A 38 6.66 10.44 -5.88
CA GLU A 38 5.68 11.23 -6.62
C GLU A 38 4.26 10.68 -6.47
N THR A 39 4.10 9.36 -6.56
CA THR A 39 2.79 8.73 -6.45
C THR A 39 2.26 8.83 -5.02
N VAL A 40 3.07 8.46 -4.02
CA VAL A 40 2.67 8.53 -2.61
C VAL A 40 2.34 9.96 -2.19
N SER A 41 3.13 10.94 -2.63
CA SER A 41 2.88 12.35 -2.30
C SER A 41 1.55 12.86 -2.84
N ARG A 42 1.11 12.41 -4.04
CA ARG A 42 -0.19 12.81 -4.59
C ARG A 42 -1.34 12.28 -3.73
N TYR A 43 -1.36 10.98 -3.45
CA TYR A 43 -2.40 10.37 -2.63
C TYR A 43 -2.39 10.89 -1.19
N ALA A 44 -1.22 11.07 -0.60
CA ALA A 44 -1.10 11.64 0.73
C ALA A 44 -1.58 13.11 0.77
N GLY A 45 -1.33 13.89 -0.29
CA GLY A 45 -1.86 15.24 -0.45
C GLY A 45 -3.40 15.29 -0.53
N ASP A 46 -4.00 14.24 -1.08
CA ASP A 46 -5.45 14.04 -1.11
C ASP A 46 -6.02 13.46 0.22
N GLY A 47 -5.17 13.28 1.24
CA GLY A 47 -5.56 12.78 2.56
C GLY A 47 -5.68 11.26 2.66
N TRP A 48 -5.16 10.51 1.67
CA TRP A 48 -5.18 9.05 1.70
C TRP A 48 -4.07 8.50 2.60
N ALA A 49 -4.40 7.45 3.33
CA ALA A 49 -3.42 6.67 4.08
C ALA A 49 -2.60 5.75 3.16
N ILE A 50 -1.43 5.35 3.64
CA ILE A 50 -0.44 4.59 2.85
C ILE A 50 -0.15 3.25 3.53
N ALA A 51 -0.23 2.17 2.79
CA ALA A 51 0.19 0.83 3.21
C ALA A 51 1.37 0.33 2.38
N ALA A 52 2.45 -0.10 3.01
CA ALA A 52 3.58 -0.72 2.33
C ALA A 52 4.33 -1.70 3.24
N ASP A 53 5.23 -2.51 2.68
CA ASP A 53 6.14 -3.34 3.49
C ASP A 53 7.35 -2.50 3.94
N PRO A 54 7.46 -2.12 5.23
CA PRO A 54 8.55 -1.28 5.75
C PRO A 54 9.92 -1.96 5.71
N ARG A 55 9.99 -3.27 5.40
CA ARG A 55 11.26 -3.99 5.24
C ARG A 55 11.89 -3.73 3.88
N THR A 56 11.10 -3.32 2.89
CA THR A 56 11.58 -3.01 1.54
C THR A 56 12.05 -1.56 1.41
N LEU A 57 12.96 -1.27 0.48
CA LEU A 57 13.41 0.11 0.23
C LEU A 57 12.27 1.01 -0.25
N ILE A 58 11.39 0.50 -1.11
CA ILE A 58 10.19 1.22 -1.57
C ILE A 58 9.23 1.47 -0.42
N GLY A 59 8.95 0.48 0.42
CA GLY A 59 8.03 0.68 1.53
C GLY A 59 8.57 1.64 2.60
N ARG A 60 9.89 1.69 2.82
CA ARG A 60 10.50 2.75 3.65
C ARG A 60 10.35 4.13 3.04
N LEU A 61 10.52 4.28 1.73
CA LEU A 61 10.30 5.56 1.07
C LEU A 61 8.83 5.99 1.19
N ALA A 62 7.90 5.06 0.95
CA ALA A 62 6.47 5.31 1.13
C ALA A 62 6.13 5.74 2.57
N ALA A 63 6.74 5.09 3.58
CA ALA A 63 6.57 5.46 4.98
C ALA A 63 7.07 6.88 5.27
N LEU A 64 8.29 7.23 4.83
CA LEU A 64 8.84 8.57 5.03
C LEU A 64 8.01 9.66 4.33
N THR A 65 7.50 9.38 3.14
CA THR A 65 6.63 10.30 2.42
C THR A 65 5.29 10.48 3.14
N ALA A 66 4.69 9.38 3.62
CA ALA A 66 3.46 9.42 4.41
C ALA A 66 3.63 10.23 5.71
N GLU A 67 4.73 9.99 6.44
CA GLU A 67 5.08 10.71 7.66
C GLU A 67 5.26 12.22 7.39
N THR A 68 5.96 12.57 6.30
CA THR A 68 6.17 13.98 5.89
C THR A 68 4.85 14.69 5.58
N ALA A 69 3.89 13.96 5.00
CA ALA A 69 2.56 14.46 4.69
C ALA A 69 1.58 14.37 5.88
N ALA A 70 2.03 13.88 7.04
CA ALA A 70 1.21 13.64 8.23
C ALA A 70 -0.03 12.77 7.99
N VAL A 71 0.06 11.80 7.06
CA VAL A 71 -1.00 10.81 6.81
C VAL A 71 -0.68 9.47 7.48
N PRO A 72 -1.69 8.67 7.82
CA PRO A 72 -1.47 7.35 8.44
C PRO A 72 -0.65 6.41 7.55
N PHE A 73 0.29 5.70 8.16
CA PHE A 73 1.05 4.61 7.53
C PHE A 73 0.75 3.26 8.18
N LEU A 74 0.49 2.23 7.36
CA LEU A 74 0.22 0.87 7.82
C LEU A 74 1.20 -0.12 7.18
N ALA A 75 1.67 -1.08 7.98
CA ALA A 75 2.43 -2.20 7.43
C ALA A 75 1.50 -3.10 6.60
N LEU A 76 1.81 -3.31 5.33
CA LEU A 76 0.94 -4.04 4.39
C LEU A 76 0.58 -5.45 4.89
N ASP A 77 1.53 -6.16 5.49
CA ASP A 77 1.31 -7.49 6.08
C ASP A 77 0.26 -7.46 7.20
N ARG A 78 0.22 -6.38 7.99
CA ARG A 78 -0.79 -6.18 9.02
C ARG A 78 -2.15 -5.86 8.40
N VAL A 79 -2.17 -5.09 7.32
CA VAL A 79 -3.41 -4.82 6.58
C VAL A 79 -3.98 -6.12 6.02
N ALA A 80 -3.15 -6.98 5.44
CA ALA A 80 -3.56 -8.28 4.93
C ALA A 80 -4.04 -9.24 6.03
N ALA A 81 -3.30 -9.34 7.15
CA ALA A 81 -3.63 -10.22 8.26
C ALA A 81 -4.88 -9.80 9.04
N GLN A 82 -5.11 -8.48 9.18
CA GLN A 82 -6.22 -7.94 9.94
C GLN A 82 -7.50 -7.76 9.11
N TRP A 83 -7.37 -7.56 7.78
CA TRP A 83 -8.50 -7.12 6.94
C TRP A 83 -8.73 -7.91 5.65
N GLY A 84 -7.93 -8.95 5.37
CA GLY A 84 -8.33 -10.11 4.55
C GLY A 84 -8.82 -9.90 3.10
N SER A 85 -8.78 -8.71 2.53
CA SER A 85 -9.18 -8.52 1.12
C SER A 85 -8.49 -7.32 0.47
N VAL A 86 -7.33 -7.57 -0.13
CA VAL A 86 -6.73 -6.65 -1.10
C VAL A 86 -7.46 -6.89 -2.43
N ILE A 87 -8.62 -6.25 -2.64
CA ILE A 87 -9.30 -6.31 -3.93
C ILE A 87 -8.59 -5.36 -4.89
N GLY A 88 -7.73 -5.92 -5.73
CA GLY A 88 -7.07 -5.14 -6.78
C GLY A 88 -5.93 -5.84 -7.52
N GLY A 89 -6.12 -7.10 -7.95
CA GLY A 89 -5.19 -7.78 -8.84
C GLY A 89 -5.43 -9.29 -8.92
N GLN A 90 -6.32 -9.70 -9.83
CA GLN A 90 -6.67 -11.06 -10.29
C GLN A 90 -6.44 -12.25 -9.32
N PRO A 91 -7.50 -13.02 -8.97
CA PRO A 91 -7.31 -14.32 -8.34
C PRO A 91 -6.74 -15.30 -9.38
N ALA A 92 -5.48 -15.70 -9.23
CA ALA A 92 -5.04 -16.96 -9.82
C ALA A 92 -5.71 -18.08 -9.03
N SER A 93 -6.56 -18.84 -9.72
CA SER A 93 -7.37 -19.94 -9.23
C SER A 93 -6.64 -20.81 -8.19
N VAL A 94 -7.25 -20.96 -7.02
CA VAL A 94 -7.03 -22.14 -6.19
C VAL A 94 -7.92 -23.25 -6.76
N ASP A 95 -7.32 -24.03 -7.65
CA ASP A 95 -7.87 -25.32 -8.07
C ASP A 95 -7.90 -26.23 -6.84
N ARG A 96 -9.10 -26.40 -6.28
CA ARG A 96 -9.37 -27.28 -5.15
C ARG A 96 -9.52 -28.69 -5.71
N ALA A 97 -8.40 -29.36 -5.98
CA ALA A 97 -8.38 -30.79 -6.24
C ALA A 97 -8.73 -31.52 -4.93
N LEU A 98 -9.99 -31.94 -4.83
CA LEU A 98 -10.43 -33.02 -3.96
C LEU A 98 -10.06 -34.34 -4.63
N SER A 99 -9.19 -35.13 -4.01
CA SER A 99 -9.18 -36.60 -4.03
C SER A 99 -8.24 -37.13 -2.96
#